data_AF-A0A1E3GYR3-F1
#
_entry.id   AF-A0A1E3GYR3-F1
#
_cell.length_a   1.000
_cell.length_b   1.000
_cell.length_c   1.000
_cell.angle_alpha   90.00
_cell.angle_beta   90.00
_cell.angle_gamma   90.00
#
_symmetry.space_group_name_H-M   'P 1'
#
loop_
_entity.id
_entity.type
_entity.pdbx_description
1 polymer ?
#
loop_
_entity_poly.entity_id
_entity_poly.type
_entity_poly.pdbx_seq_one_letter_code
_entity_poly.pdbx_strand_id
1 'polypeptide(L)' 'MILVLTICLVAAPADCETRELRGRADALASGCMIAAVAEIARWSAAHPKWRVAGWKCRADEVRA' A
#
# COMPACT_ATOMS: atom_id res chain seq x y z
N MET A 1 -5.74 4.80 -9.94
CA MET A 1 -5.91 3.79 -8.86
C MET A 1 -4.93 4.08 -7.75
N ILE A 2 -5.22 3.61 -6.55
CA ILE A 2 -4.34 3.75 -5.40
C ILE A 2 -4.15 2.40 -4.70
N LEU A 3 -2.94 2.16 -4.22
CA LEU A 3 -2.62 1.04 -3.35
C LEU A 3 -2.68 1.51 -1.90
N VAL A 4 -3.58 0.93 -1.12
CA VAL A 4 -3.76 1.24 0.29
C VAL A 4 -3.10 0.16 1.12
N LEU A 5 -2.13 0.54 1.95
CA LEU A 5 -1.42 -0.33 2.87
C LEU A 5 -1.92 -0.11 4.29
N THR A 6 -2.12 -1.19 5.04
CA THR A 6 -2.19 -1.16 6.50
C THR A 6 -0.82 -1.59 7.01
N ILE A 7 -0.16 -0.69 7.72
CA ILE A 7 1.21 -0.87 8.22
C ILE A 7 1.19 -0.78 9.73
N CYS A 8 1.98 -1.58 10.42
CA CYS A 8 2.11 -1.53 11.87
C CYS A 8 3.57 -1.36 12.26
N LEU A 9 3.82 -0.65 13.36
CA LEU A 9 5.17 -0.40 13.83
C LEU A 9 5.79 -1.71 14.36
N VAL A 10 7.00 -2.04 13.93
CA VAL A 10 7.67 -3.28 14.38
C VAL A 10 7.93 -3.26 15.88
N ALA A 11 8.27 -2.10 16.43
CA ALA A 11 8.50 -1.93 17.87
C ALA A 11 7.22 -1.90 18.71
N ALA A 12 6.06 -1.61 18.09
CA ALA A 12 4.76 -1.54 18.76
C ALA A 12 3.67 -2.08 17.81
N PRO A 13 3.46 -3.42 17.75
CA PRO A 13 2.56 -4.03 16.76
C PRO A 13 1.09 -3.62 16.87
N ALA A 14 0.68 -3.02 17.99
CA ALA A 14 -0.67 -2.46 18.18
C ALA A 14 -0.85 -1.09 17.50
N ASP A 15 0.26 -0.42 17.16
CA ASP A 15 0.26 0.88 16.50
C ASP A 15 0.26 0.67 14.98
N CYS A 16 -0.92 0.79 14.37
CA CYS A 16 -1.12 0.56 12.94
C CYS A 16 -1.72 1.79 12.26
N GLU A 17 -1.19 2.10 11.09
CA GLU A 17 -1.64 3.21 10.24
C GLU A 17 -2.03 2.73 8.85
N THR A 18 -2.87 3.53 8.19
CA THR A 18 -3.17 3.35 6.77
C THR A 18 -2.33 4.32 5.93
N ARG A 19 -1.70 3.82 4.87
CA ARG A 19 -0.91 4.59 3.92
C ARG A 19 -1.41 4.40 2.50
N GLU A 20 -1.54 5.50 1.77
CA GLU A 20 -1.92 5.49 0.36
C GLU A 20 -0.69 5.69 -0.51
N LEU A 21 -0.43 4.76 -1.41
CA LEU A 21 0.61 4.87 -2.44
C LEU A 21 -0.06 5.27 -3.76
N ARG A 22 -0.12 6.59 -3.98
CA ARG A 22 -0.72 7.19 -5.19
C ARG A 22 0.22 7.07 -6.39
N GLY A 23 -0.34 6.81 -7.58
CA GLY A 23 0.41 6.76 -8.84
C GLY A 23 1.36 5.56 -8.99
N ARG A 24 1.27 4.56 -8.09
CA ARG A 24 2.11 3.35 -8.09
C ARG A 24 1.38 2.11 -8.61
N ALA A 25 0.10 2.25 -8.90
CA ALA A 25 -0.76 1.23 -9.50
C ALA A 25 -1.28 1.74 -10.85
N ASP A 26 -1.40 0.86 -11.84
CA ASP A 26 -1.97 1.17 -13.15
C ASP A 26 -3.45 1.59 -13.03
N ALA A 27 -4.02 2.10 -14.12
CA ALA A 27 -5.39 2.61 -14.13
C ALA A 27 -6.46 1.52 -13.88
N LEU A 28 -6.16 0.25 -14.11
CA LEU A 28 -7.11 -0.87 -14.00
C LEU A 28 -6.94 -1.62 -12.67
N ALA A 29 -8.01 -2.21 -12.16
CA ALA A 29 -7.96 -2.98 -10.91
C ALA A 29 -7.04 -4.21 -11.01
N SER A 30 -7.02 -4.87 -12.16
CA SER A 30 -6.22 -6.08 -12.41
C SER A 30 -4.72 -5.80 -12.42
N GLY A 31 -4.28 -4.72 -13.06
CA GLY A 31 -2.87 -4.36 -13.02
C GLY A 31 -2.44 -3.86 -11.63
N CYS A 32 -3.36 -3.32 -10.82
CA CYS A 32 -3.02 -2.82 -9.50
C CYS A 32 -2.61 -3.99 -8.62
N MET A 33 -3.35 -5.10 -8.70
CA MET A 33 -3.02 -6.33 -7.97
C MET A 33 -1.66 -6.88 -8.37
N ILE A 34 -1.30 -6.83 -9.66
CA ILE A 34 0.00 -7.29 -10.17
C ILE A 34 1.12 -6.36 -9.69
N ALA A 35 0.95 -5.04 -9.83
CA ALA A 35 1.92 -4.03 -9.43
C ALA A 35 2.08 -3.93 -7.90
N ALA A 36 1.03 -4.24 -7.15
CA ALA A 36 0.99 -4.06 -5.70
C ALA A 36 2.07 -4.86 -4.99
N VAL A 37 2.30 -6.12 -5.37
CA VAL A 37 3.31 -6.97 -4.73
C VAL A 37 4.71 -6.37 -4.88
N ALA A 38 5.06 -5.91 -6.08
CA ALA A 38 6.35 -5.27 -6.34
C ALA A 38 6.48 -3.92 -5.60
N GLU A 39 5.41 -3.14 -5.54
CA GLU A 39 5.39 -1.87 -4.81
C GLU A 39 5.54 -2.08 -3.30
N ILE A 40 4.83 -3.06 -2.73
CA ILE A 40 4.91 -3.43 -1.31
C ILE A 40 6.33 -3.87 -0.95
N ALA A 41 6.98 -4.67 -1.80
CA ALA A 41 8.35 -5.09 -1.58
C ALA A 41 9.31 -3.89 -1.55
N ARG A 42 9.21 -2.99 -2.53
CA ARG A 42 10.01 -1.75 -2.57
C ARG A 42 9.77 -0.86 -1.36
N TRP A 43 8.51 -0.68 -0.98
CA TRP A 43 8.14 0.14 0.16
C TRP A 43 8.66 -0.45 1.47
N SER A 44 8.50 -1.77 1.68
CA SER A 44 8.95 -2.46 2.88
C SER A 44 10.47 -2.40 3.04
N ALA A 45 11.22 -2.55 1.94
CA ALA A 45 12.68 -2.40 1.95
C ALA A 45 13.12 -0.99 2.36
N ALA A 46 12.38 0.05 1.96
CA ALA A 46 12.66 1.43 2.35
C ALA A 46 12.19 1.79 3.78
N HIS A 47 11.28 1.00 4.37
CA HIS A 47 10.64 1.30 5.66
C HIS A 47 10.77 0.14 6.66
N PRO A 48 11.99 -0.25 7.07
CA PRO A 48 12.22 -1.44 7.91
C PRO A 48 11.61 -1.34 9.32
N LYS A 49 11.26 -0.13 9.78
CA LYS A 49 10.56 0.10 11.06
C LYS A 49 9.09 -0.31 11.02
N TRP A 50 8.55 -0.54 9.83
CA TRP A 50 7.15 -0.81 9.59
C TRP A 50 6.97 -2.18 8.94
N ARG A 51 5.92 -2.88 9.36
CA ARG A 51 5.49 -4.15 8.77
C ARG A 51 4.17 -3.94 8.06
N VAL A 52 4.05 -4.44 6.83
CA VAL A 52 2.77 -4.47 6.12
C VAL A 52 1.90 -5.58 6.71
N ALA A 53 0.76 -5.20 7.29
CA ALA A 53 -0.22 -6.13 7.87
C ALA A 53 -1.34 -6.49 6.89
N GLY A 54 -1.62 -5.61 5.93
CA GLY A 54 -2.62 -5.83 4.89
C GLY A 54 -2.52 -4.79 3.78
N TRP A 55 -3.15 -5.07 2.64
CA TRP A 55 -3.20 -4.13 1.53
C TRP A 55 -4.42 -4.37 0.66
N LYS A 56 -4.83 -3.32 -0.06
CA LYS A 56 -5.92 -3.40 -1.05
C LYS A 56 -5.75 -2.35 -2.13
N CYS A 57 -6.21 -2.67 -3.33
CA CYS A 57 -6.39 -1.70 -4.40
C CYS A 57 -7.72 -0.97 -4.21
N ARG A 58 -7.70 0.36 -4.34
CA ARG A 58 -8.91 1.20 -4.31
C ARG A 58 -8.93 2.06 -5.57
N ALA A 59 -10.13 2.31 -6.08
CA ALA A 59 -10.33 3.34 -7.10
C ALA A 59 -9.79 4.68 -6.60
N ASP A 60 -9.11 5.39 -7.49
CA ASP A 60 -8.80 6.78 -7.21
C ASP A 60 -10.11 7.52 -7.38
N GLU A 61 -10.65 8.05 -6.29
CA GLU A 61 -11.79 8.97 -6.37
C GLU A 61 -11.25 10.28 -6.94
N VAL A 62 -11.00 10.28 -8.25
CA VAL A 62 -10.97 11.53 -9.01
C VAL A 62 -12.39 12.06 -8.85
N ARG A 63 -12.55 12.98 -7.88
CA ARG A 63 -13.76 13.76 -7.67
C ARG A 63 -14.31 14.16 -9.04
N ALA A 64 -15.45 13.58 -9.39
CA ALA A 64 -16.25 13.99 -10.54
C ALA A 64 -16.64 15.47 -10.40
#